data_AF-A0A7J2TLU3-F1
#
_entry.id   AF-A0A7J2TLU3-F1
#
_cell.length_a   1.000
_cell.length_b   1.000
_cell.length_c   1.000
_cell.angle_alpha   90.00
_cell.angle_beta   90.00
_cell.angle_gamma   90.00
#
_symmetry.space_group_name_H-M   'P 1'
#
loop_
_entity.id
_entity.type
_entity.pdbx_description
1 polymer ?
#
loop_
_entity_poly.entity_id
_entity_poly.type
_entity_poly.pdbx_seq_one_letter_code
_entity_poly.pdbx_strand_id
1 'polypeptide(L)'
;MCIARRAAEVAKAVLSQSPTRFIFKLVDPADLAWLRESGFSKEEIDEIQKLPKGTAFMRGLTAEHIKVRSKERVCTHGGKTPIAKAVETPELEHAIADLSNIVKAPLEAPAAVPEEVLKRVEALETERKQLLSKVQSLESRLSEATTGKESMSLEAERLRARVKELESQVLTAEEKPKLLGKIQALENQVSDVQGRLSETQKIAGEFEEKFEKIRQLWGDWADLIVETADHLDLELIPKDVKALQEERDRYKAELETYRREDELRKELFQQTLEDSNIKSWIRDAEAFLQDLKRRGQAGNAVLKACLRMDPEVTFLPEEIQTGYTQSTNATYMKTLEAKGLLWEASKKGRKAFRNRFPCWVAENIRKIRPNAPDGAIDEIVDRLKRSVVGG
;
A
#
# COMPACT_ATOMS: atom_id res chain seq x y z
N MET A 1 72.83 43.96 -9.04
CA MET A 1 71.43 43.60 -9.32
C MET A 1 70.89 42.83 -8.11
N CYS A 2 70.14 43.51 -7.25
CA CYS A 2 69.58 42.91 -6.03
C CYS A 2 68.20 42.33 -6.36
N ILE A 3 68.12 41.00 -6.47
CA ILE A 3 66.84 40.31 -6.60
C ILE A 3 66.22 40.24 -5.20
N ALA A 4 65.38 41.22 -4.88
CA ALA A 4 64.55 41.19 -3.69
C ALA A 4 63.53 40.04 -3.82
N ARG A 5 63.80 38.91 -3.16
CA ARG A 5 62.79 37.86 -2.96
C ARG A 5 61.78 38.40 -1.94
N ARG A 6 60.65 38.90 -2.42
CA ARG A 6 59.46 39.15 -1.58
C ARG A 6 59.09 37.83 -0.89
N ALA A 7 58.91 37.88 0.43
CA ALA A 7 58.20 36.82 1.13
C ALA A 7 56.79 36.72 0.53
N ALA A 8 56.37 35.53 0.14
CA ALA A 8 55.02 35.32 -0.37
C ALA A 8 54.01 35.77 0.71
N GLU A 9 53.19 36.77 0.39
CA GLU A 9 52.03 37.13 1.19
C GLU A 9 51.07 35.94 1.18
N VAL A 10 51.03 35.20 2.29
CA VAL A 10 50.03 34.16 2.50
C VAL A 10 48.73 34.88 2.86
N ALA A 11 47.89 35.10 1.86
CA ALA A 11 46.52 35.53 2.07
C ALA A 11 45.83 34.55 3.02
N LYS A 12 45.34 35.04 4.17
CA LYS A 12 44.59 34.27 5.19
C LYS A 12 43.34 33.54 4.65
N ALA A 13 42.97 33.77 3.40
CA ALA A 13 41.76 33.25 2.75
C ALA A 13 42.04 32.31 1.55
N VAL A 14 43.30 31.96 1.27
CA VAL A 14 43.64 30.97 0.22
C VAL A 14 44.27 29.75 0.87
N LEU A 15 43.42 28.86 1.42
CA LEU A 15 43.79 27.49 1.77
C LEU A 15 43.87 26.69 0.46
N SER A 16 45.09 26.61 -0.09
CA SER A 16 45.54 25.79 -1.21
C SER A 16 44.47 24.92 -1.92
N GLN A 17 44.18 25.23 -3.18
CA GLN A 17 43.56 24.30 -4.13
C GLN A 17 44.59 23.23 -4.60
N SER A 18 45.29 22.60 -3.67
CA SER A 18 46.05 21.39 -3.96
C SER A 18 45.22 20.19 -3.50
N PRO A 19 44.93 19.22 -4.39
CA PRO A 19 44.29 17.96 -3.97
C PRO A 19 45.15 17.23 -2.93
N THR A 20 46.46 17.50 -2.95
CA THR A 20 47.42 16.99 -1.99
C THR A 20 47.53 17.86 -0.74
N ARG A 21 47.36 17.27 0.44
CA ARG A 21 47.47 17.94 1.75
C ARG A 21 48.51 17.24 2.63
N PHE A 22 49.29 18.03 3.37
CA PHE A 22 50.26 17.54 4.36
C PHE A 22 49.78 17.88 5.77
N ILE A 23 49.69 16.86 6.62
CA ILE A 23 49.17 16.96 7.98
C ILE A 23 50.32 16.64 8.93
N PHE A 24 50.73 17.65 9.69
CA PHE A 24 51.76 17.52 10.74
C PHE A 24 51.11 17.14 12.07
N LYS A 25 51.93 17.01 13.11
CA LYS A 25 51.45 16.73 14.47
C LYS A 25 50.41 17.76 14.90
N LEU A 26 49.19 17.29 15.19
CA LEU A 26 48.07 18.09 15.68
C LEU A 26 47.65 17.59 17.07
N VAL A 27 47.29 18.53 17.96
CA VAL A 27 46.92 18.25 19.36
C VAL A 27 45.58 18.90 19.73
N ASP A 28 45.11 19.88 18.96
CA ASP A 28 43.86 20.59 19.23
C ASP A 28 42.63 19.67 18.95
N PRO A 29 41.69 19.54 19.90
CA PRO A 29 40.43 18.81 19.70
C PRO A 29 39.64 19.24 18.45
N ALA A 30 39.65 20.53 18.09
CA ALA A 30 38.93 21.03 16.93
C ALA A 30 39.55 20.52 15.61
N ASP A 31 40.89 20.52 15.54
CA ASP A 31 41.63 20.00 14.39
C ASP A 31 41.49 18.47 14.27
N LEU A 32 41.42 17.76 15.39
CA LEU A 32 41.20 16.30 15.41
C LEU A 32 39.79 15.92 14.95
N ALA A 33 38.77 16.74 15.28
CA ALA A 33 37.42 16.56 14.77
C ALA A 33 37.37 16.75 13.24
N TRP A 34 38.04 17.79 12.74
CA TRP A 34 38.19 18.03 11.31
C TRP A 34 38.88 16.86 10.56
N LEU A 35 39.85 16.19 11.18
CA LEU A 35 40.49 15.01 10.59
C LEU A 35 39.53 13.83 10.45
N ARG A 36 38.62 13.62 11.41
CA ARG A 36 37.58 12.57 11.33
C ARG A 36 36.62 12.83 10.17
N GLU A 37 36.14 14.07 10.07
CA GLU A 37 35.27 14.51 8.97
C GLU A 37 36.00 14.43 7.62
N SER A 38 37.30 14.65 7.64
CA SER A 38 38.17 14.50 6.47
C SER A 38 38.42 13.04 6.11
N GLY A 39 37.94 12.03 6.84
CA GLY A 39 38.07 10.62 6.45
C GLY A 39 39.38 9.95 6.87
N PHE A 40 40.04 10.46 7.91
CA PHE A 40 41.09 9.70 8.61
C PHE A 40 40.45 8.72 9.60
N SER A 41 41.02 7.51 9.65
CA SER A 41 40.64 6.50 10.64
C SER A 41 41.08 6.91 12.05
N LYS A 42 40.45 6.32 13.07
CA LYS A 42 40.77 6.59 14.48
C LYS A 42 42.23 6.25 14.81
N GLU A 43 42.76 5.20 14.21
CA GLU A 43 44.15 4.73 14.39
C GLU A 43 45.16 5.72 13.79
N GLU A 44 44.88 6.25 12.60
CA GLU A 44 45.71 7.28 11.96
C GLU A 44 45.70 8.59 12.75
N ILE A 45 44.57 8.96 13.35
CA ILE A 45 44.45 10.17 14.17
C ILE A 45 45.29 10.04 15.45
N ASP A 46 45.28 8.87 16.08
CA ASP A 46 46.12 8.60 17.26
C ASP A 46 47.63 8.60 16.89
N GLU A 47 47.98 8.18 15.67
CA GLU A 47 49.33 8.34 15.13
C GLU A 47 49.71 9.82 14.86
N ILE A 48 48.79 10.61 14.30
CA ILE A 48 49.00 12.04 14.01
C ILE A 48 49.33 12.81 15.29
N GLN A 49 48.65 12.49 16.40
CA GLN A 49 48.94 13.08 17.72
C GLN A 49 50.35 12.78 18.23
N LYS A 50 51.00 11.72 17.74
CA LYS A 50 52.33 11.25 18.18
C LYS A 50 53.41 11.41 17.11
N LEU A 51 53.16 12.16 16.03
CA LEU A 51 54.12 12.32 14.93
C LEU A 51 55.44 12.96 15.39
N PRO A 52 56.61 12.39 15.00
CA PRO A 52 57.90 13.00 15.26
C PRO A 52 58.13 14.22 14.36
N LYS A 53 58.97 15.15 14.84
CA LYS A 53 59.32 16.39 14.10
C LYS A 53 59.83 16.04 12.69
N GLY A 54 59.32 16.73 11.69
CA GLY A 54 59.68 16.51 10.28
C GLY A 54 58.96 15.35 9.58
N THR A 55 57.98 14.71 10.22
CA THR A 55 57.11 13.71 9.58
C THR A 55 55.68 14.24 9.43
N ALA A 56 55.04 13.95 8.30
CA ALA A 56 53.66 14.35 7.99
C ALA A 56 52.89 13.22 7.30
N PHE A 57 51.57 13.20 7.48
CA PHE A 57 50.68 12.40 6.65
C PHE A 57 50.29 13.19 5.39
N MET A 58 50.39 12.55 4.24
CA MET A 58 50.01 13.10 2.95
C MET A 58 48.72 12.43 2.48
N ARG A 59 47.75 13.24 2.09
CA ARG A 59 46.50 12.79 1.47
C ARG A 59 46.37 13.39 0.08
N GLY A 60 45.81 12.65 -0.87
CA GLY A 60 45.45 13.16 -2.20
C GLY A 60 46.47 12.95 -3.31
N LEU A 61 47.43 12.04 -3.11
CA LEU A 61 48.30 11.52 -4.17
C LEU A 61 47.91 10.09 -4.59
N THR A 62 47.46 9.30 -3.62
CA THR A 62 47.00 7.91 -3.76
C THR A 62 45.68 7.72 -3.00
N ALA A 63 44.99 6.60 -3.25
CA ALA A 63 43.78 6.25 -2.50
C ALA A 63 44.04 6.09 -0.99
N GLU A 64 45.26 5.66 -0.62
CA GLU A 64 45.71 5.51 0.76
C GLU A 64 46.51 6.74 1.24
N HIS A 65 46.50 7.00 2.54
CA HIS A 65 47.29 8.05 3.18
C HIS A 65 48.77 7.63 3.29
N ILE A 66 49.69 8.48 2.81
CA ILE A 66 51.13 8.17 2.80
C ILE A 66 51.86 8.96 3.89
N LYS A 67 52.74 8.30 4.63
CA LYS A 67 53.63 8.94 5.60
C LYS A 67 54.88 9.49 4.90
N VAL A 68 55.11 10.79 4.99
CA VAL A 68 56.26 11.48 4.38
C VAL A 68 57.17 12.01 5.48
N ARG A 69 58.47 11.70 5.37
CA ARG A 69 59.51 12.29 6.23
C ARG A 69 60.33 13.29 5.44
N SER A 70 60.40 14.51 5.92
CA SER A 70 61.30 15.54 5.41
C SER A 70 62.74 15.14 5.74
N LYS A 71 63.62 15.14 4.73
CA LYS A 71 65.05 14.96 4.94
C LYS A 71 65.64 16.23 5.56
N GLU A 72 66.66 16.08 6.39
CA GLU A 72 67.41 17.22 6.90
C GLU A 72 68.01 18.01 5.72
N ARG A 73 67.91 19.34 5.78
CA ARG A 73 68.49 20.21 4.76
C ARG A 73 70.01 20.13 4.84
N VAL A 74 70.64 19.60 3.79
CA VAL A 74 72.08 19.70 3.59
C VAL A 74 72.36 21.09 3.00
N CYS A 75 72.57 22.08 3.86
CA CYS A 75 73.04 23.41 3.43
C CYS A 75 74.57 23.41 3.39
N THR A 76 75.17 23.82 2.28
CA THR A 76 76.64 23.94 2.13
C THR A 76 77.28 24.97 3.06
N HIS A 77 76.48 25.78 3.76
CA HIS A 77 76.95 26.94 4.54
C HIS A 77 76.91 26.74 6.07
N GLY A 78 76.58 25.55 6.60
CA GLY A 78 76.74 25.22 8.03
C GLY A 78 76.00 26.12 9.05
N GLY A 79 75.12 27.02 8.61
CA GLY A 79 74.47 28.00 9.47
C GLY A 79 73.38 27.39 10.34
N LYS A 80 73.62 27.36 11.66
CA LYS A 80 72.57 27.15 12.68
C LYS A 80 71.92 28.50 13.01
N THR A 81 70.60 28.53 13.13
CA THR A 81 69.85 29.70 13.62
C THR A 81 70.13 29.88 15.12
N PRO A 82 70.60 31.05 15.60
CA PRO A 82 70.79 31.28 17.03
C PRO A 82 69.44 31.34 17.74
N ILE A 83 69.32 30.66 18.87
CA ILE A 83 68.20 30.80 19.79
C ILE A 83 68.41 32.14 20.53
N ALA A 84 67.53 33.11 20.32
CA ALA A 84 67.62 34.42 20.95
C ALA A 84 67.57 34.28 22.48
N LYS A 85 68.68 34.60 23.15
CA LYS A 85 68.70 34.88 24.59
C LYS A 85 68.40 36.37 24.79
N ALA A 86 67.54 36.69 25.75
CA ALA A 86 67.27 38.07 26.14
C ALA A 86 68.57 38.74 26.57
N VAL A 87 68.86 39.89 25.95
CA VAL A 87 69.99 40.75 26.32
C VAL A 87 69.45 41.74 27.35
N GLU A 88 69.94 41.66 28.58
CA GLU A 88 69.69 42.68 29.59
C GLU A 88 70.48 43.93 29.21
N THR A 89 69.79 44.97 28.77
CA THR A 89 70.39 46.28 28.46
C THR A 89 70.18 47.25 29.63
N PRO A 90 71.21 47.99 30.06
CA PRO A 90 71.15 48.90 31.21
C PRO A 90 70.23 50.13 31.01
N GLU A 91 69.66 50.31 29.82
CA GLU A 91 68.67 51.35 29.51
C GLU A 91 67.31 51.09 30.18
N LEU A 92 67.00 49.82 30.49
CA LEU A 92 65.72 49.46 31.10
C LEU A 92 65.64 49.92 32.57
N GLU A 93 66.75 49.86 33.30
CA GLU A 93 66.81 50.32 34.69
C GLU A 93 66.59 51.83 34.80
N HIS A 94 67.14 52.59 33.85
CA HIS A 94 66.95 54.03 33.79
C HIS A 94 65.51 54.42 33.45
N ALA A 95 64.88 53.68 32.52
CA ALA A 95 63.47 53.87 32.18
C ALA A 95 62.52 53.54 33.34
N ILE A 96 62.86 52.52 34.14
CA ILE A 96 62.11 52.17 35.35
C ILE A 96 62.25 53.26 36.42
N ALA A 97 63.46 53.83 36.58
CA ALA A 97 63.69 54.93 37.52
C ALA A 97 62.90 56.19 37.13
N ASP A 98 62.89 56.56 35.85
CA ASP A 98 62.14 57.71 35.33
C ASP A 98 60.63 57.51 35.48
N LEU A 99 60.11 56.32 35.19
CA LEU A 99 58.70 55.98 35.45
C LEU A 99 58.36 56.04 36.96
N SER A 100 59.27 55.62 37.83
CA SER A 100 59.04 55.70 39.28
C SER A 100 58.97 57.13 39.81
N ASN A 101 59.69 58.07 39.17
CA ASN A 101 59.65 59.49 39.52
C ASN A 101 58.36 60.15 39.02
N ILE A 102 57.84 59.75 37.86
CA ILE A 102 56.57 60.24 37.32
C ILE A 102 55.39 59.77 38.19
N VAL A 103 55.41 58.52 38.67
CA VAL A 103 54.34 57.99 39.54
C VAL A 103 54.33 58.61 40.94
N LYS A 104 55.48 59.12 41.42
CA LYS A 104 55.63 59.75 42.75
C LYS A 104 55.38 61.26 42.77
N ALA A 105 55.16 61.89 41.62
CA ALA A 105 54.79 63.31 41.57
C ALA A 105 53.37 63.52 42.15
N PRO A 106 53.14 64.52 43.03
CA PRO A 106 51.80 64.81 43.55
C PRO A 106 50.88 65.28 42.41
N LEU A 107 49.69 64.66 42.32
CA LEU A 107 48.63 65.06 41.40
C LEU A 107 48.24 66.53 41.65
N GLU A 108 48.51 67.41 40.69
CA GLU A 108 47.89 68.73 40.63
C GLU A 108 46.36 68.56 40.60
N ALA A 109 45.65 69.34 41.41
CA ALA A 109 44.21 69.32 41.48
C ALA A 109 43.59 69.64 40.10
N PRO A 110 42.53 68.94 39.68
CA PRO A 110 41.98 69.08 38.34
C PRO A 110 41.43 70.50 38.17
N ALA A 111 41.94 71.21 37.17
CA ALA A 111 41.32 72.43 36.67
C ALA A 111 39.84 72.16 36.38
N ALA A 112 38.94 73.06 36.82
CA ALA A 112 37.51 72.93 36.60
C ALA A 112 37.22 72.72 35.11
N VAL A 113 36.71 71.53 34.77
CA VAL A 113 36.37 71.15 33.41
C VAL A 113 35.24 72.06 32.92
N PRO A 114 35.39 72.76 31.78
CA PRO A 114 34.32 73.62 31.26
C PRO A 114 33.02 72.83 31.01
N GLU A 115 31.85 73.38 31.38
CA GLU A 115 30.54 72.72 31.22
C GLU A 115 30.24 72.24 29.78
N GLU A 116 30.82 72.90 28.77
CA GLU A 116 30.70 72.49 27.36
C GLU A 116 31.34 71.13 27.07
N VAL A 117 32.43 70.80 27.78
CA VAL A 117 33.12 69.51 27.65
C VAL A 117 32.28 68.41 28.28
N LEU A 118 31.64 68.67 29.43
CA LEU A 118 30.72 67.73 30.08
C LEU A 118 29.52 67.40 29.17
N LYS A 119 28.88 68.42 28.57
CA LYS A 119 27.77 68.21 27.61
C LYS A 119 28.18 67.41 26.38
N ARG A 120 29.40 67.60 25.87
CA ARG A 120 29.95 66.79 24.77
C ARG A 120 30.19 65.33 25.17
N VAL A 121 30.70 65.11 26.38
CA VAL A 121 30.91 63.76 26.92
C VAL A 121 29.57 63.04 27.09
N GLU A 122 28.57 63.69 27.66
CA GLU A 122 27.21 63.12 27.79
C GLU A 122 26.60 62.78 26.43
N ALA A 123 26.73 63.67 25.43
CA ALA A 123 26.26 63.40 24.07
C ALA A 123 26.96 62.17 23.47
N LEU A 124 28.29 62.08 23.58
CA LEU A 124 29.06 60.93 23.11
C LEU A 124 28.71 59.63 23.87
N GLU A 125 28.39 59.71 25.16
CA GLU A 125 27.93 58.55 25.93
C GLU A 125 26.55 58.06 25.47
N THR A 126 25.63 58.97 25.13
CA THR A 126 24.33 58.58 24.57
C THR A 126 24.47 57.96 23.18
N GLU A 127 25.33 58.52 22.33
CA GLU A 127 25.64 57.97 21.01
C GLU A 127 26.28 56.58 21.13
N ARG A 128 27.23 56.40 22.05
CA ARG A 128 27.84 55.10 22.34
C ARG A 128 26.80 54.08 22.78
N LYS A 129 25.86 54.45 23.67
CA LYS A 129 24.77 53.57 24.12
C LYS A 129 23.85 53.19 22.95
N GLN A 130 23.51 54.14 22.09
CA GLN A 130 22.71 53.87 20.89
C GLN A 130 23.44 52.95 19.91
N LEU A 131 24.73 53.17 19.66
CA LEU A 131 25.55 52.31 18.81
C LEU A 131 25.67 50.89 19.39
N LEU A 132 25.86 50.74 20.70
CA LEU A 132 25.88 49.43 21.35
C LEU A 132 24.55 48.67 21.19
N SER A 133 23.41 49.36 21.33
CA SER A 133 22.09 48.74 21.10
C SER A 133 21.88 48.31 19.64
N LYS A 134 22.39 49.12 18.68
CA LYS A 134 22.38 48.76 17.26
C LYS A 134 23.28 47.56 16.98
N VAL A 135 24.46 47.49 17.58
CA VAL A 135 25.37 46.34 17.45
C VAL A 135 24.70 45.09 17.99
N GLN A 136 24.10 45.13 19.18
CA GLN A 136 23.39 43.98 19.76
C GLN A 136 22.23 43.49 18.89
N SER A 137 21.43 44.41 18.33
CA SER A 137 20.34 44.03 17.42
C SER A 137 20.82 43.51 16.06
N LEU A 138 21.98 43.98 15.57
CA LEU A 138 22.60 43.43 14.36
C LEU A 138 23.21 42.05 14.62
N GLU A 139 23.82 41.84 15.77
CA GLU A 139 24.34 40.54 16.20
C GLU A 139 23.21 39.52 16.36
N SER A 140 22.07 39.89 16.96
CA SER A 140 20.91 39.01 17.05
C SER A 140 20.37 38.62 15.67
N ARG A 141 20.18 39.60 14.77
CA ARG A 141 19.75 39.35 13.39
C ARG A 141 20.75 38.51 12.60
N LEU A 142 22.05 38.68 12.83
CA LEU A 142 23.10 37.87 12.20
C LEU A 142 23.02 36.41 12.72
N SER A 143 22.78 36.22 14.02
CA SER A 143 22.61 34.88 14.60
C SER A 143 21.37 34.15 14.08
N GLU A 144 20.25 34.86 13.89
CA GLU A 144 19.04 34.32 13.28
C GLU A 144 19.25 33.99 11.79
N ALA A 145 19.94 34.86 11.05
CA ALA A 145 20.23 34.61 9.64
C ALA A 145 21.21 33.44 9.43
N THR A 146 22.18 33.25 10.33
CA THR A 146 23.14 32.14 10.27
C THR A 146 22.47 30.81 10.58
N THR A 147 21.64 30.75 11.63
CA THR A 147 20.85 29.54 11.95
C THR A 147 19.84 29.21 10.83
N GLY A 148 19.17 30.20 10.26
CA GLY A 148 18.28 30.00 9.12
C GLY A 148 19.01 29.52 7.85
N LYS A 149 20.24 29.98 7.63
CA LYS A 149 21.08 29.49 6.51
C LYS A 149 21.49 28.03 6.72
N GLU A 150 21.84 27.65 7.94
CA GLU A 150 22.20 26.27 8.28
C GLU A 150 21.02 25.31 8.12
N SER A 151 19.82 25.69 8.57
CA SER A 151 18.62 24.86 8.40
C SER A 151 18.27 24.67 6.92
N MET A 152 18.33 25.73 6.12
CA MET A 152 18.10 25.65 4.67
C MET A 152 19.17 24.79 3.97
N SER A 153 20.41 24.81 4.44
CA SER A 153 21.48 23.96 3.91
C SER A 153 21.21 22.48 4.18
N LEU A 154 20.76 22.14 5.40
CA LEU A 154 20.39 20.77 5.76
C LEU A 154 19.19 20.27 4.95
N GLU A 155 18.18 21.11 4.74
CA GLU A 155 17.04 20.78 3.87
C GLU A 155 17.47 20.55 2.41
N ALA A 156 18.36 21.39 1.88
CA ALA A 156 18.89 21.21 0.54
C ALA A 156 19.67 19.90 0.39
N GLU A 157 20.45 19.51 1.39
CA GLU A 157 21.16 18.22 1.41
C GLU A 157 20.18 17.04 1.49
N ARG A 158 19.15 17.13 2.33
CA ARG A 158 18.10 16.12 2.44
C ARG A 158 17.35 15.94 1.11
N LEU A 159 16.99 17.04 0.44
CA LEU A 159 16.35 17.00 -0.86
C LEU A 159 17.27 16.39 -1.93
N ARG A 160 18.57 16.74 -1.94
CA ARG A 160 19.55 16.12 -2.84
C ARG A 160 19.68 14.61 -2.61
N ALA A 161 19.67 14.16 -1.36
CA ALA A 161 19.68 12.74 -1.04
C ALA A 161 18.42 12.03 -1.56
N ARG A 162 17.25 12.65 -1.38
CA ARG A 162 15.99 12.09 -1.89
C ARG A 162 15.94 12.05 -3.41
N VAL A 163 16.47 13.06 -4.10
CA VAL A 163 16.58 13.06 -5.56
C VAL A 163 17.46 11.90 -6.02
N LYS A 164 18.64 11.69 -5.41
CA LYS A 164 19.51 10.56 -5.75
C LYS A 164 18.84 9.19 -5.50
N GLU A 165 18.09 9.07 -4.41
CA GLU A 165 17.33 7.85 -4.12
C GLU A 165 16.25 7.60 -5.18
N LEU A 166 15.49 8.64 -5.53
CA LEU A 166 14.47 8.54 -6.58
C LEU A 166 15.09 8.25 -7.95
N GLU A 167 16.22 8.86 -8.30
CA GLU A 167 16.98 8.55 -9.52
C GLU A 167 17.44 7.09 -9.56
N SER A 168 17.76 6.48 -8.42
CA SER A 168 18.09 5.05 -8.35
C SER A 168 16.87 4.12 -8.46
N GLN A 169 15.68 4.60 -8.10
CA GLN A 169 14.42 3.86 -8.16
C GLN A 169 13.71 3.99 -9.51
N VAL A 170 13.92 5.11 -10.22
CA VAL A 170 13.45 5.26 -11.59
C VAL A 170 14.18 4.22 -12.43
N LEU A 171 13.41 3.31 -13.03
CA LEU A 171 13.88 2.30 -13.99
C LEU A 171 14.99 2.91 -14.82
N THR A 172 16.20 2.38 -14.66
CA THR A 172 17.34 2.86 -15.44
C THR A 172 17.00 2.68 -16.92
N ALA A 173 17.50 3.56 -17.78
CA ALA A 173 17.28 3.45 -19.22
C ALA A 173 17.70 2.08 -19.79
N GLU A 174 18.50 1.30 -19.05
CA GLU A 174 18.96 -0.05 -19.36
C GLU A 174 17.97 -1.17 -19.02
N GLU A 175 17.06 -0.98 -18.06
CA GLU A 175 16.06 -2.00 -17.68
C GLU A 175 14.88 -2.02 -18.65
N LYS A 176 14.51 -0.85 -19.18
CA LYS A 176 13.46 -0.70 -20.20
C LYS A 176 13.68 -1.57 -21.45
N PRO A 177 14.86 -1.59 -22.11
CA PRO A 177 15.09 -2.45 -23.27
C PRO A 177 15.10 -3.94 -22.90
N LYS A 178 15.54 -4.32 -21.69
CA LYS A 178 15.48 -5.72 -21.23
C LYS A 178 14.04 -6.19 -21.07
N LEU A 179 13.17 -5.35 -20.50
CA LEU A 179 11.74 -5.67 -20.37
C LEU A 179 11.06 -5.72 -21.74
N LEU A 180 11.35 -4.78 -22.65
CA LEU A 180 10.85 -4.81 -24.03
C LEU A 180 11.30 -6.08 -24.77
N GLY A 181 12.55 -6.51 -24.60
CA GLY A 181 13.06 -7.76 -25.18
C GLY A 181 12.34 -8.99 -24.63
N LYS A 182 12.02 -9.03 -23.32
CA LYS A 182 11.21 -10.10 -22.74
C LYS A 182 9.79 -10.11 -23.29
N ILE A 183 9.18 -8.94 -23.46
CA ILE A 183 7.84 -8.80 -24.05
C ILE A 183 7.85 -9.34 -25.49
N GLN A 184 8.82 -8.94 -26.31
CA GLN A 184 8.94 -9.45 -27.69
C GLN A 184 9.18 -10.96 -27.73
N ALA A 185 10.02 -11.50 -26.84
CA ALA A 185 10.24 -12.94 -26.75
C ALA A 185 8.97 -13.70 -26.38
N LEU A 186 8.17 -13.17 -25.43
CA LEU A 186 6.88 -13.74 -25.05
C LEU A 186 5.85 -13.62 -26.18
N GLU A 187 5.79 -12.50 -26.89
CA GLU A 187 4.92 -12.32 -28.06
C GLU A 187 5.24 -13.35 -29.16
N ASN A 188 6.52 -13.59 -29.43
CA ASN A 188 6.94 -14.62 -30.37
C ASN A 188 6.55 -16.03 -29.91
N GLN A 189 6.67 -16.34 -28.62
CA GLN A 189 6.23 -17.63 -28.07
C GLN A 189 4.72 -17.81 -28.19
N VAL A 190 3.94 -16.76 -27.90
CA VAL A 190 2.48 -16.80 -28.06
C VAL A 190 2.11 -17.03 -29.52
N SER A 191 2.78 -16.38 -30.46
CA SER A 191 2.56 -16.58 -31.89
C SER A 191 2.90 -18.01 -32.35
N ASP A 192 4.01 -18.59 -31.89
CA ASP A 192 4.37 -19.99 -32.20
C ASP A 192 3.33 -20.98 -31.65
N VAL A 193 2.88 -20.78 -30.40
CA VAL A 193 1.83 -21.61 -29.79
C VAL A 193 0.51 -21.50 -30.54
N GLN A 194 0.12 -20.30 -30.98
CA GLN A 194 -1.07 -20.10 -31.81
C GLN A 194 -0.94 -20.79 -33.17
N GLY A 195 0.25 -20.76 -33.78
CA GLY A 195 0.56 -21.50 -35.00
C GLY A 195 0.34 -23.00 -34.82
N ARG A 196 0.99 -23.60 -33.82
CA ARG A 196 0.83 -25.03 -33.49
C ARG A 196 -0.61 -25.40 -33.18
N LEU A 197 -1.35 -24.55 -32.46
CA LEU A 197 -2.76 -24.79 -32.17
C LEU A 197 -3.58 -24.88 -33.48
N SER A 198 -3.37 -23.95 -34.41
CA SER A 198 -4.07 -23.96 -35.70
C SER A 198 -3.73 -25.19 -36.55
N GLU A 199 -2.48 -25.67 -36.50
CA GLU A 199 -2.05 -26.89 -37.17
C GLU A 199 -2.70 -28.13 -36.56
N THR A 200 -2.72 -28.23 -35.23
CA THR A 200 -3.38 -29.35 -34.54
C THR A 200 -4.88 -29.39 -34.80
N GLN A 201 -5.54 -28.22 -34.92
CA GLN A 201 -6.96 -28.15 -35.26
C GLN A 201 -7.25 -28.63 -36.68
N LYS A 202 -6.38 -28.30 -37.65
CA LYS A 202 -6.49 -28.83 -39.02
C LYS A 202 -6.33 -30.35 -39.05
N ILE A 203 -5.32 -30.87 -38.36
CA ILE A 203 -5.07 -32.32 -38.26
C ILE A 203 -6.28 -33.03 -37.61
N ALA A 204 -6.88 -32.45 -36.56
CA ALA A 204 -8.07 -32.99 -35.94
C ALA A 204 -9.25 -33.06 -36.92
N GLY A 205 -9.49 -31.99 -37.71
CA GLY A 205 -10.51 -31.99 -38.75
C GLY A 205 -10.27 -33.04 -39.84
N GLU A 206 -9.02 -33.23 -40.28
CA GLU A 206 -8.67 -34.30 -41.22
C GLU A 206 -8.94 -35.70 -40.64
N PHE A 207 -8.73 -35.91 -39.34
CA PHE A 207 -9.07 -37.17 -38.69
C PHE A 207 -10.58 -37.37 -38.60
N GLU A 208 -11.36 -36.33 -38.28
CA GLU A 208 -12.83 -36.41 -38.28
C GLU A 208 -13.38 -36.80 -39.66
N GLU A 209 -12.85 -36.20 -40.73
CA GLU A 209 -13.21 -36.58 -42.10
C GLU A 209 -12.86 -38.04 -42.42
N LYS A 210 -11.69 -38.52 -41.95
CA LYS A 210 -11.29 -39.92 -42.12
C LYS A 210 -12.19 -40.86 -41.32
N PHE A 211 -12.57 -40.50 -40.10
CA PHE A 211 -13.50 -41.30 -39.29
C PHE A 211 -14.88 -41.36 -39.91
N GLU A 212 -15.36 -40.27 -40.49
CA GLU A 212 -16.66 -40.25 -41.16
C GLU A 212 -16.66 -41.14 -42.41
N LYS A 213 -15.58 -41.14 -43.20
CA LYS A 213 -15.40 -42.09 -44.30
C LYS A 213 -15.40 -43.55 -43.83
N ILE A 214 -14.71 -43.84 -42.71
CA ILE A 214 -14.72 -45.19 -42.13
C ILE A 214 -16.12 -45.58 -41.67
N ARG A 215 -16.86 -44.66 -41.04
CA ARG A 215 -18.24 -44.90 -40.59
C ARG A 215 -19.17 -45.20 -41.76
N GLN A 216 -19.06 -44.44 -42.86
CA GLN A 216 -19.82 -44.68 -44.09
C GLN A 216 -19.52 -46.06 -44.65
N LEU A 217 -18.24 -46.41 -44.80
CA LEU A 217 -17.83 -47.74 -45.27
C LEU A 217 -18.38 -48.85 -44.36
N TRP A 218 -18.32 -48.68 -43.03
CA TRP A 218 -18.91 -49.65 -42.10
C TRP A 218 -20.42 -49.79 -42.26
N GLY A 219 -21.13 -48.69 -42.53
CA GLY A 219 -22.56 -48.70 -42.86
C GLY A 219 -22.82 -49.51 -44.13
N ASP A 220 -22.09 -49.21 -45.21
CA ASP A 220 -22.22 -49.92 -46.49
C ASP A 220 -21.93 -51.43 -46.34
N TRP A 221 -20.93 -51.80 -45.54
CA TRP A 221 -20.61 -53.19 -45.22
C TRP A 221 -21.69 -53.86 -44.38
N ALA A 222 -22.28 -53.15 -43.41
CA ALA A 222 -23.37 -53.67 -42.60
C ALA A 222 -24.62 -53.92 -43.45
N ASP A 223 -24.96 -52.98 -44.33
CA ASP A 223 -26.09 -53.12 -45.27
C ASP A 223 -25.87 -54.31 -46.20
N LEU A 224 -24.67 -54.47 -46.77
CA LEU A 224 -24.32 -55.61 -47.61
C LEU A 224 -24.45 -56.95 -46.86
N ILE A 225 -24.06 -57.01 -45.58
CA ILE A 225 -24.19 -58.20 -44.73
C ILE A 225 -25.65 -58.51 -44.43
N VAL A 226 -26.46 -57.49 -44.16
CA VAL A 226 -27.90 -57.66 -43.92
C VAL A 226 -28.60 -58.13 -45.20
N GLU A 227 -28.30 -57.52 -46.34
CA GLU A 227 -28.84 -57.93 -47.64
C GLU A 227 -28.45 -59.35 -48.02
N THR A 228 -27.20 -59.76 -47.77
CA THR A 228 -26.77 -61.14 -48.01
C THR A 228 -27.38 -62.14 -47.03
N ALA A 229 -27.56 -61.75 -45.76
CA ALA A 229 -28.25 -62.59 -44.78
C ALA A 229 -29.73 -62.79 -45.13
N ASP A 230 -30.41 -61.72 -45.55
CA ASP A 230 -31.80 -61.76 -46.02
C ASP A 230 -31.94 -62.59 -47.31
N HIS A 231 -30.98 -62.50 -48.24
CA HIS A 231 -30.97 -63.32 -49.46
C HIS A 231 -30.71 -64.81 -49.19
N LEU A 232 -30.00 -65.13 -48.11
CA LEU A 232 -29.68 -66.49 -47.70
C LEU A 232 -30.68 -67.07 -46.68
N ASP A 233 -31.74 -66.32 -46.35
CA ASP A 233 -32.76 -66.67 -45.35
C ASP A 233 -32.14 -67.02 -43.98
N LEU A 234 -31.02 -66.37 -43.67
CA LEU A 234 -30.31 -66.49 -42.39
C LEU A 234 -30.86 -65.42 -41.44
N GLU A 235 -31.53 -65.84 -40.36
CA GLU A 235 -31.91 -64.92 -39.28
C GLU A 235 -30.66 -64.46 -38.50
N LEU A 236 -29.93 -63.48 -39.04
CA LEU A 236 -28.69 -62.94 -38.44
C LEU A 236 -28.96 -62.20 -37.12
N ILE A 237 -30.15 -61.62 -36.98
CA ILE A 237 -30.65 -60.97 -35.76
C ILE A 237 -32.10 -61.44 -35.54
N PRO A 238 -32.37 -62.22 -34.48
CA PRO A 238 -33.73 -62.66 -34.15
C PRO A 238 -34.68 -61.46 -34.00
N LYS A 239 -35.92 -61.60 -34.47
CA LYS A 239 -36.93 -60.51 -34.42
C LYS A 239 -37.14 -59.96 -33.01
N ASP A 240 -37.04 -60.82 -32.00
CA ASP A 240 -37.13 -60.44 -30.59
C ASP A 240 -35.98 -59.50 -30.15
N VAL A 241 -34.78 -59.69 -30.69
CA VAL A 241 -33.62 -58.82 -30.42
C VAL A 241 -33.80 -57.46 -31.09
N LYS A 242 -34.36 -57.41 -32.30
CA LYS A 242 -34.70 -56.14 -32.98
C LYS A 242 -35.77 -55.37 -32.19
N ALA A 243 -36.83 -56.05 -31.75
CA ALA A 243 -37.88 -55.43 -30.93
C ALA A 243 -37.34 -54.86 -29.61
N LEU A 244 -36.47 -55.60 -28.91
CA LEU A 244 -35.82 -55.12 -27.68
C LEU A 244 -34.86 -53.93 -27.94
N GLN A 245 -34.18 -53.89 -29.08
CA GLN A 245 -33.35 -52.75 -29.46
C GLN A 245 -34.20 -51.49 -29.68
N GLU A 246 -35.32 -51.62 -30.38
CA GLU A 246 -36.26 -50.52 -30.58
C GLU A 246 -36.86 -50.02 -29.27
N GLU A 247 -37.28 -50.92 -28.37
CA GLU A 247 -37.77 -50.54 -27.04
C GLU A 247 -36.70 -49.80 -26.24
N ARG A 248 -35.46 -50.29 -26.24
CA ARG A 248 -34.33 -49.64 -25.59
C ARG A 248 -34.07 -48.25 -26.18
N ASP A 249 -34.13 -48.09 -27.49
CA ASP A 249 -33.93 -46.80 -28.15
C ASP A 249 -35.07 -45.83 -27.86
N ARG A 250 -36.32 -46.30 -27.81
CA ARG A 250 -37.48 -45.50 -27.38
C ARG A 250 -37.33 -45.02 -25.94
N TYR A 251 -37.01 -45.92 -25.01
CA TYR A 251 -36.79 -45.55 -23.61
C TYR A 251 -35.60 -44.61 -23.45
N LYS A 252 -34.53 -44.79 -24.23
CA LYS A 252 -33.39 -43.88 -24.20
C LYS A 252 -33.79 -42.48 -24.69
N ALA A 253 -34.57 -42.39 -25.76
CA ALA A 253 -35.08 -41.11 -26.28
C ALA A 253 -36.01 -40.42 -25.26
N GLU A 254 -36.96 -41.16 -24.67
CA GLU A 254 -37.82 -40.64 -23.62
C GLU A 254 -37.01 -40.15 -22.42
N LEU A 255 -36.02 -40.93 -21.98
CA LEU A 255 -35.15 -40.55 -20.86
C LEU A 255 -34.30 -39.32 -21.18
N GLU A 256 -33.84 -39.15 -22.41
CA GLU A 256 -33.17 -37.93 -22.84
C GLU A 256 -34.11 -36.72 -22.82
N THR A 257 -35.38 -36.87 -23.23
CA THR A 257 -36.35 -35.78 -23.12
C THR A 257 -36.62 -35.40 -21.67
N TYR A 258 -36.83 -36.38 -20.78
CA TYR A 258 -37.00 -36.10 -19.35
C TYR A 258 -35.76 -35.45 -18.72
N ARG A 259 -34.55 -35.90 -19.08
CA ARG A 259 -33.31 -35.26 -18.61
C ARG A 259 -33.23 -33.80 -19.03
N ARG A 260 -33.52 -33.50 -20.30
CA ARG A 260 -33.52 -32.12 -20.81
C ARG A 260 -34.57 -31.27 -20.10
N GLU A 261 -35.78 -31.81 -19.88
CA GLU A 261 -36.83 -31.11 -19.12
C GLU A 261 -36.42 -30.84 -17.67
N ASP A 262 -35.79 -31.81 -17.00
CA ASP A 262 -35.29 -31.65 -15.63
C ASP A 262 -34.14 -30.64 -15.54
N GLU A 263 -33.24 -30.62 -16.52
CA GLU A 263 -32.18 -29.62 -16.64
C GLU A 263 -32.76 -28.22 -16.81
N LEU A 264 -33.70 -28.04 -17.74
CA LEU A 264 -34.40 -26.77 -17.94
C LEU A 264 -35.14 -26.33 -16.66
N ARG A 265 -35.78 -27.26 -15.94
CA ARG A 265 -36.42 -26.97 -14.66
C ARG A 265 -35.42 -26.51 -13.60
N LYS A 266 -34.26 -27.16 -13.50
CA LYS A 266 -33.18 -26.77 -12.57
C LYS A 266 -32.58 -25.42 -12.94
N GLU A 267 -32.39 -25.13 -14.21
CA GLU A 267 -31.91 -23.83 -14.68
C GLU A 267 -32.92 -22.73 -14.35
N LEU A 268 -34.21 -22.94 -14.65
CA LEU A 268 -35.26 -21.99 -14.29
C LEU A 268 -35.35 -21.77 -12.78
N PHE A 269 -35.15 -22.82 -11.99
CA PHE A 269 -35.08 -22.75 -10.53
C PHE A 269 -33.93 -21.84 -10.09
N GLN A 270 -32.72 -22.09 -10.57
CA GLN A 270 -31.55 -21.29 -10.22
C GLN A 270 -31.71 -19.83 -10.67
N GLN A 271 -32.13 -19.60 -11.92
CA GLN A 271 -32.37 -18.26 -12.43
C GLN A 271 -33.42 -17.50 -11.61
N THR A 272 -34.45 -18.19 -11.09
CA THR A 272 -35.48 -17.56 -10.24
C THR A 272 -34.90 -17.15 -8.89
N LEU A 273 -34.08 -18.00 -8.26
CA LEU A 273 -33.40 -17.65 -7.00
C LEU A 273 -32.32 -16.59 -7.19
N GLU A 274 -31.68 -16.56 -8.36
CA GLU A 274 -30.59 -15.64 -8.67
C GLU A 274 -31.05 -14.25 -9.08
N ASP A 275 -32.29 -14.13 -9.57
CA ASP A 275 -32.90 -12.88 -10.02
C ASP A 275 -32.77 -11.78 -8.96
N SER A 276 -32.21 -10.64 -9.37
CA SER A 276 -31.98 -9.48 -8.49
C SER A 276 -33.28 -8.91 -7.92
N ASN A 277 -34.35 -8.90 -8.72
CA ASN A 277 -35.65 -8.37 -8.30
C ASN A 277 -36.28 -9.27 -7.23
N ILE A 278 -36.18 -10.59 -7.40
CA ILE A 278 -36.67 -11.57 -6.44
C ILE A 278 -35.83 -11.49 -5.15
N LYS A 279 -34.50 -11.38 -5.25
CA LYS A 279 -33.63 -11.16 -4.08
C LYS A 279 -33.96 -9.88 -3.32
N SER A 280 -34.23 -8.78 -4.02
CA SER A 280 -34.65 -7.52 -3.40
C SER A 280 -35.98 -7.71 -2.67
N TRP A 281 -36.96 -8.31 -3.34
CA TRP A 281 -38.27 -8.58 -2.75
C TRP A 281 -38.17 -9.50 -1.53
N ILE A 282 -37.30 -10.52 -1.56
CA ILE A 282 -37.05 -11.39 -0.40
C ILE A 282 -36.53 -10.57 0.78
N ARG A 283 -35.60 -9.63 0.57
CA ARG A 283 -35.09 -8.76 1.65
C ARG A 283 -36.20 -7.86 2.21
N ASP A 284 -37.04 -7.31 1.34
CA ASP A 284 -38.17 -6.47 1.75
C ASP A 284 -39.21 -7.30 2.54
N ALA A 285 -39.48 -8.53 2.10
CA ALA A 285 -40.35 -9.48 2.79
C ALA A 285 -39.76 -9.92 4.14
N GLU A 286 -38.45 -10.20 4.22
CA GLU A 286 -37.74 -10.48 5.48
C GLU A 286 -37.88 -9.29 6.44
N ALA A 287 -37.61 -8.06 5.98
CA ALA A 287 -37.75 -6.85 6.79
C ALA A 287 -39.19 -6.64 7.28
N PHE A 288 -40.18 -6.88 6.42
CA PHE A 288 -41.59 -6.80 6.76
C PHE A 288 -41.98 -7.83 7.84
N LEU A 289 -41.53 -9.08 7.71
CA LEU A 289 -41.79 -10.11 8.72
C LEU A 289 -41.06 -9.82 10.04
N GLN A 290 -39.85 -9.26 9.99
CA GLN A 290 -39.13 -8.81 11.18
C GLN A 290 -39.81 -7.62 11.88
N ASP A 291 -40.40 -6.68 11.14
CA ASP A 291 -41.23 -5.61 11.74
C ASP A 291 -42.42 -6.20 12.50
N LEU A 292 -43.12 -7.16 11.90
CA LEU A 292 -44.23 -7.86 12.57
C LEU A 292 -43.78 -8.60 13.83
N LYS A 293 -42.60 -9.22 13.79
CA LYS A 293 -41.97 -9.87 14.96
C LYS A 293 -41.65 -8.90 16.08
N ARG A 294 -41.24 -7.66 15.77
CA ARG A 294 -40.86 -6.63 16.75
C ARG A 294 -42.04 -6.00 17.51
N ARG A 295 -43.29 -6.23 17.08
CA ARG A 295 -44.53 -5.66 17.69
C ARG A 295 -44.95 -6.29 19.03
N GLY A 296 -43.99 -6.80 19.80
CA GLY A 296 -44.19 -7.37 21.13
C GLY A 296 -44.15 -8.90 21.19
N GLN A 297 -44.03 -9.43 22.41
CA GLN A 297 -43.87 -10.88 22.67
C GLN A 297 -45.07 -11.71 22.20
N ALA A 298 -46.29 -11.19 22.36
CA ALA A 298 -47.52 -11.85 21.90
C ALA A 298 -47.63 -11.90 20.38
N GLY A 299 -47.25 -10.82 19.68
CA GLY A 299 -47.26 -10.76 18.21
C GLY A 299 -46.27 -11.75 17.59
N ASN A 300 -45.07 -11.88 18.17
CA ASN A 300 -44.07 -12.86 17.76
C ASN A 300 -44.58 -14.31 17.93
N ALA A 301 -45.15 -14.64 19.08
CA ALA A 301 -45.68 -16.00 19.35
C ALA A 301 -46.81 -16.37 18.39
N VAL A 302 -47.75 -15.44 18.15
CA VAL A 302 -48.87 -15.64 17.20
C VAL A 302 -48.36 -15.78 15.77
N LEU A 303 -47.44 -14.91 15.32
CA LEU A 303 -46.86 -14.98 13.98
C LEU A 303 -46.14 -16.32 13.74
N LYS A 304 -45.28 -16.75 14.68
CA LYS A 304 -44.57 -18.03 14.58
C LYS A 304 -45.52 -19.21 14.50
N ALA A 305 -46.57 -19.20 15.31
CA ALA A 305 -47.52 -20.31 15.34
C ALA A 305 -48.38 -20.35 14.07
N CYS A 306 -48.87 -19.20 13.58
CA CYS A 306 -49.61 -19.11 12.33
C CYS A 306 -48.80 -19.55 11.10
N LEU A 307 -47.52 -19.16 11.02
CA LEU A 307 -46.64 -19.51 9.88
C LEU A 307 -46.26 -21.00 9.83
N ARG A 308 -46.35 -21.71 10.96
CA ARG A 308 -46.10 -23.15 11.06
C ARG A 308 -47.31 -24.00 10.66
N MET A 309 -48.51 -23.44 10.67
CA MET A 309 -49.72 -24.18 10.30
C MET A 309 -49.68 -24.52 8.81
N ASP A 310 -50.16 -25.72 8.49
CA ASP A 310 -50.33 -26.15 7.10
C ASP A 310 -51.32 -25.20 6.37
N PRO A 311 -51.00 -24.74 5.15
CA PRO A 311 -51.91 -23.97 4.31
C PRO A 311 -53.30 -24.56 4.16
N GLU A 312 -53.49 -25.88 4.20
CA GLU A 312 -54.81 -26.52 4.05
C GLU A 312 -55.66 -26.54 5.32
N VAL A 313 -55.05 -26.27 6.49
CA VAL A 313 -55.74 -26.40 7.79
C VAL A 313 -56.34 -25.06 8.22
N THR A 314 -57.66 -25.06 8.45
CA THR A 314 -58.37 -23.95 9.08
C THR A 314 -58.31 -24.08 10.60
N PHE A 315 -57.90 -23.02 11.29
CA PHE A 315 -57.72 -23.00 12.74
C PHE A 315 -58.44 -21.82 13.41
N LEU A 316 -58.88 -22.06 14.65
CA LEU A 316 -59.48 -21.03 15.51
C LEU A 316 -58.41 -20.33 16.37
N PRO A 317 -58.65 -19.10 16.84
CA PRO A 317 -57.72 -18.40 17.74
C PRO A 317 -57.40 -19.13 19.05
N GLU A 318 -58.27 -20.05 19.47
CA GLU A 318 -58.13 -20.91 20.66
C GLU A 318 -57.23 -22.13 20.41
N GLU A 319 -57.10 -22.57 19.16
CA GLU A 319 -56.36 -23.77 18.77
C GLU A 319 -54.84 -23.52 18.66
N ILE A 320 -54.41 -22.25 18.78
CA ILE A 320 -53.01 -21.87 18.65
C ILE A 320 -52.33 -21.82 20.03
N GLN A 321 -51.30 -22.64 20.21
CA GLN A 321 -50.49 -22.72 21.43
C GLN A 321 -49.50 -21.54 21.53
N THR A 322 -50.02 -20.34 21.86
CA THR A 322 -49.20 -19.12 22.01
C THR A 322 -48.96 -18.72 23.48
N GLY A 323 -49.73 -19.28 24.42
CA GLY A 323 -49.68 -18.91 25.85
C GLY A 323 -50.42 -17.62 26.20
N TYR A 324 -51.12 -16.99 25.25
CA TYR A 324 -51.90 -15.75 25.45
C TYR A 324 -53.41 -16.01 25.37
N THR A 325 -54.20 -15.03 25.79
CA THR A 325 -55.66 -15.12 25.77
C THR A 325 -56.20 -15.15 24.33
N GLN A 326 -57.39 -15.73 24.18
CA GLN A 326 -58.09 -15.80 22.89
C GLN A 326 -58.30 -14.43 22.24
N SER A 327 -58.65 -13.40 23.04
CA SER A 327 -58.89 -12.05 22.54
C SER A 327 -57.62 -11.39 21.99
N THR A 328 -56.48 -11.62 22.65
CA THR A 328 -55.17 -11.18 22.17
C THR A 328 -54.78 -11.89 20.88
N ASN A 329 -54.92 -13.22 20.83
CA ASN A 329 -54.68 -14.03 19.63
C ASN A 329 -55.53 -13.57 18.43
N ALA A 330 -56.83 -13.32 18.65
CA ALA A 330 -57.74 -12.86 17.61
C ALA A 330 -57.37 -11.47 17.07
N THR A 331 -56.92 -10.55 17.93
CA THR A 331 -56.49 -9.19 17.52
C THR A 331 -55.25 -9.26 16.62
N TYR A 332 -54.26 -10.06 16.98
CA TYR A 332 -53.06 -10.23 16.15
C TYR A 332 -53.37 -10.98 14.85
N MET A 333 -54.24 -12.01 14.86
CA MET A 333 -54.65 -12.70 13.64
C MET A 333 -55.40 -11.80 12.66
N LYS A 334 -56.30 -10.94 13.14
CA LYS A 334 -56.94 -9.91 12.30
C LYS A 334 -55.91 -8.96 11.68
N THR A 335 -54.85 -8.63 12.43
CA THR A 335 -53.76 -7.80 11.90
C THR A 335 -52.97 -8.54 10.81
N LEU A 336 -52.71 -9.85 10.97
CA LEU A 336 -52.03 -10.67 9.97
C LEU A 336 -52.90 -10.92 8.72
N GLU A 337 -54.21 -11.07 8.91
CA GLU A 337 -55.22 -11.13 7.85
C GLU A 337 -55.24 -9.83 7.04
N ALA A 338 -55.29 -8.67 7.70
CA ALA A 338 -55.24 -7.36 7.04
C ALA A 338 -53.94 -7.12 6.27
N LYS A 339 -52.86 -7.81 6.65
CA LYS A 339 -51.57 -7.81 5.94
C LYS A 339 -51.47 -8.86 4.84
N GLY A 340 -52.50 -9.69 4.65
CA GLY A 340 -52.59 -10.70 3.59
C GLY A 340 -51.86 -12.01 3.89
N LEU A 341 -51.36 -12.21 5.12
CA LEU A 341 -50.64 -13.43 5.51
C LEU A 341 -51.58 -14.58 5.90
N LEU A 342 -52.82 -14.25 6.27
CA LEU A 342 -53.88 -15.20 6.61
C LEU A 342 -55.13 -14.93 5.75
N TRP A 343 -55.91 -15.98 5.49
CA TRP A 343 -57.27 -15.85 4.99
C TRP A 343 -58.28 -15.96 6.13
N GLU A 344 -59.33 -15.14 6.09
CA GLU A 344 -60.51 -15.35 6.90
C GLU A 344 -61.31 -16.55 6.36
N ALA A 345 -61.64 -17.48 7.25
CA ALA A 345 -62.44 -18.65 6.97
C ALA A 345 -63.49 -18.84 8.07
N SER A 346 -64.41 -19.77 7.87
CA SER A 346 -65.38 -20.17 8.90
C SER A 346 -65.14 -21.61 9.31
N LYS A 347 -65.03 -21.86 10.62
CA LYS A 347 -64.94 -23.20 11.19
C LYS A 347 -66.00 -23.32 12.27
N LYS A 348 -66.94 -24.25 12.11
CA LYS A 348 -68.05 -24.48 13.05
C LYS A 348 -68.86 -23.20 13.35
N GLY A 349 -69.09 -22.35 12.34
CA GLY A 349 -69.88 -21.11 12.47
C GLY A 349 -69.16 -19.95 13.19
N ARG A 350 -67.86 -20.08 13.47
CA ARG A 350 -67.03 -19.05 14.12
C ARG A 350 -65.95 -18.56 13.15
N LYS A 351 -65.53 -17.28 13.30
CA LYS A 351 -64.42 -16.70 12.53
C LYS A 351 -63.13 -17.47 12.82
N ALA A 352 -62.57 -18.04 11.77
CA ALA A 352 -61.37 -18.85 11.77
C ALA A 352 -60.37 -18.29 10.75
N PHE A 353 -59.15 -18.82 10.77
CA PHE A 353 -58.08 -18.37 9.89
C PHE A 353 -57.42 -19.56 9.19
N ARG A 354 -56.90 -19.32 8.00
CA ARG A 354 -56.14 -20.28 7.19
C ARG A 354 -54.80 -19.65 6.79
N ASN A 355 -53.73 -20.45 6.79
CA ASN A 355 -52.41 -19.94 6.44
C ASN A 355 -52.32 -19.65 4.93
N ARG A 356 -52.20 -18.36 4.57
CA ARG A 356 -52.07 -17.91 3.18
C ARG A 356 -50.61 -17.59 2.83
N PHE A 357 -49.68 -17.77 3.75
CA PHE A 357 -48.31 -17.32 3.58
C PHE A 357 -47.63 -17.86 2.30
N PRO A 358 -47.71 -19.16 1.96
CA PRO A 358 -47.10 -19.66 0.72
C PRO A 358 -47.75 -19.08 -0.54
N CYS A 359 -49.08 -18.92 -0.54
CA CYS A 359 -49.79 -18.30 -1.66
C CYS A 359 -49.43 -16.81 -1.80
N TRP A 360 -49.25 -16.10 -0.68
CA TRP A 360 -48.80 -14.70 -0.68
C TRP A 360 -47.39 -14.57 -1.28
N VAL A 361 -46.48 -15.49 -0.95
CA VAL A 361 -45.14 -15.54 -1.55
C VAL A 361 -45.23 -15.87 -3.04
N ALA A 362 -46.00 -16.89 -3.42
CA ALA A 362 -46.19 -17.30 -4.81
C ALA A 362 -46.78 -16.18 -5.68
N GLU A 363 -47.82 -15.49 -5.23
CA GLU A 363 -48.46 -14.39 -5.96
C GLU A 363 -47.47 -13.23 -6.21
N ASN A 364 -46.66 -12.88 -5.21
CA ASN A 364 -45.71 -11.77 -5.35
C ASN A 364 -44.50 -12.14 -6.21
N ILE A 365 -43.99 -13.37 -6.09
CA ILE A 365 -42.91 -13.85 -6.97
C ILE A 365 -43.41 -13.97 -8.42
N ARG A 366 -44.61 -14.53 -8.63
CA ARG A 366 -45.17 -14.68 -9.99
C ARG A 366 -45.55 -13.35 -10.66
N LYS A 367 -45.79 -12.29 -9.89
CA LYS A 367 -45.90 -10.92 -10.43
C LYS A 367 -44.57 -10.40 -11.00
N ILE A 368 -43.46 -10.76 -10.37
CA ILE A 368 -42.11 -10.37 -10.82
C ILE A 368 -41.67 -11.30 -11.97
N ARG A 369 -41.90 -12.61 -11.82
CA ARG A 369 -41.53 -13.64 -12.79
C ARG A 369 -42.65 -14.68 -12.94
N PRO A 370 -43.49 -14.58 -13.98
CA PRO A 370 -44.64 -15.49 -14.18
C PRO A 370 -44.27 -16.96 -14.31
N ASN A 371 -43.10 -17.25 -14.88
CA ASN A 371 -42.61 -18.63 -15.14
C ASN A 371 -41.79 -19.20 -13.97
N ALA A 372 -41.90 -18.64 -12.77
CA ALA A 372 -41.19 -19.14 -11.59
C ALA A 372 -41.69 -20.57 -11.24
N PRO A 373 -40.78 -21.56 -11.16
CA PRO A 373 -41.16 -22.92 -10.81
C PRO A 373 -41.56 -23.03 -9.34
N ASP A 374 -42.52 -23.91 -9.03
CA ASP A 374 -43.08 -24.06 -7.69
C ASP A 374 -42.02 -24.43 -6.64
N GLY A 375 -41.06 -25.28 -7.00
CA GLY A 375 -39.96 -25.63 -6.09
C GLY A 375 -39.12 -24.42 -5.66
N ALA A 376 -38.92 -23.42 -6.53
CA ALA A 376 -38.18 -22.22 -6.16
C ALA A 376 -38.98 -21.33 -5.21
N ILE A 377 -40.30 -21.27 -5.41
CA ILE A 377 -41.22 -20.57 -4.52
C ILE A 377 -41.20 -21.23 -3.13
N ASP A 378 -41.23 -22.56 -3.07
CA ASP A 378 -41.19 -23.31 -1.81
C ASP A 378 -39.88 -23.06 -1.05
N GLU A 379 -38.72 -23.05 -1.72
CA GLU A 379 -37.44 -22.73 -1.08
C GLU A 379 -37.43 -21.30 -0.51
N ILE A 380 -38.05 -20.34 -1.22
CA ILE A 380 -38.19 -18.96 -0.74
C ILE A 380 -39.13 -18.88 0.46
N VAL A 381 -40.27 -19.60 0.41
CA VAL A 381 -41.21 -19.71 1.55
C VAL A 381 -40.47 -20.25 2.78
N ASP A 382 -39.68 -21.30 2.62
CA ASP A 382 -38.93 -21.92 3.71
C ASP A 382 -37.80 -21.05 4.23
N ARG A 383 -37.11 -20.31 3.34
CA ARG A 383 -36.15 -19.27 3.75
C ARG A 383 -36.83 -18.20 4.61
N LEU A 384 -37.98 -17.67 4.18
CA LEU A 384 -38.70 -16.65 4.92
C LEU A 384 -39.23 -17.19 6.25
N LYS A 385 -39.79 -18.41 6.28
CA LYS A 385 -40.19 -19.09 7.53
C LYS A 385 -39.01 -19.25 8.47
N ARG A 386 -37.84 -19.67 7.98
CA ARG A 386 -36.61 -19.81 8.78
C ARG A 386 -36.20 -18.49 9.43
N SER A 387 -36.29 -17.36 8.71
CA SER A 387 -35.95 -16.04 9.27
C SER A 387 -36.83 -15.63 10.46
N VAL A 388 -38.09 -16.07 10.48
CA VAL A 388 -39.04 -15.75 11.54
C VAL A 388 -38.99 -16.77 12.68
N VAL A 389 -38.99 -18.06 12.34
CA VAL A 389 -39.12 -19.19 13.27
C VAL A 389 -37.80 -19.60 13.90
N GLY A 390 -36.70 -19.53 13.14
CA GLY A 390 -35.36 -20.00 13.51
C GLY A 390 -34.52 -19.05 14.37
N GLY A 391 -35.03 -17.84 14.65
CA GLY A 391 -34.49 -16.93 15.67
C GLY A 391 -35.53 -16.65 16.75
#